data_AF-A0A660NZV2-F1
#
_entry.id   AF-A0A660NZV2-F1
#
_cell.length_a   1.000
_cell.length_b   1.000
_cell.length_c   1.000
_cell.angle_alpha   90.00
_cell.angle_beta   90.00
_cell.angle_gamma   90.00
#
_symmetry.space_group_name_H-M   'P 1'
#
loop_
_entity.id
_entity.type
_entity.pdbx_description
1 polymer ?
#
loop_
_entity_poly.entity_id
_entity_poly.type
_entity_poly.pdbx_seq_one_letter_code
_entity_poly.pdbx_strand_id
1 'polypeptide(L)'
;MNITFCRRLYYTLNSGKNSKLKYYITSYLWVLTPHWLLLLLRKMLLANVQQRSDWNEIKARVDYYNRLCSSKINHSVFQQNAISLAQQQKTSQSVYYLDSFRYAKSFPLNNKWCLYPGDVTTVPSVPSIVKSRPIAGDNANSVLLKLDRVRHFLFVNDRISYADKLNKVVFRGLIGQFDSHNLKQNRYDFVQKFFGNPLFNIGVIDKNIPQWHTTKMTINEHLAYKFIMALEGNDVASNLKWIMSSNSIAVMPRPKYETWFMEGTLIPDYHYIEVAPDYSNLETKIDYYIQHPHEAEAIIAHAHAHVARFRNARREYIVSQLVLSKYFETTEVKN
;
A
#
# COMPACT_ATOMS: atom_id res chain seq x y z
N MET A 1 15.95 22.72 27.69
CA MET A 1 15.53 21.42 27.12
C MET A 1 15.62 21.52 25.60
N ASN A 2 16.41 20.66 24.94
CA ASN A 2 16.79 20.82 23.53
C ASN A 2 15.56 20.69 22.59
N ILE A 3 15.26 21.71 21.77
CA ILE A 3 14.07 21.76 20.88
C ILE A 3 13.96 20.50 20.01
N THR A 4 15.08 19.96 19.55
CA THR A 4 15.16 18.73 18.76
C THR A 4 14.69 17.50 19.53
N PHE A 5 14.98 17.43 20.84
CA PHE A 5 14.53 16.34 21.71
C PHE A 5 13.01 16.40 21.91
N CYS A 6 12.46 17.60 22.19
CA CYS A 6 11.02 17.81 22.31
C CYS A 6 10.29 17.42 21.02
N ARG A 7 10.82 17.79 19.86
CA ARG A 7 10.23 17.43 18.55
C ARG A 7 10.22 15.92 18.31
N ARG A 8 11.33 15.24 18.62
CA ARG A 8 11.44 13.78 18.45
C ARG A 8 10.47 13.04 19.38
N LEU A 9 10.35 13.48 20.63
CA LEU A 9 9.42 12.91 21.59
C LEU A 9 7.97 13.10 21.14
N TYR A 10 7.60 14.33 20.78
CA TYR A 10 6.27 14.65 20.24
C TYR A 10 5.92 13.77 19.04
N TYR A 11 6.82 13.67 18.05
CA TYR A 11 6.57 12.82 16.88
C TYR A 11 6.42 11.34 17.26
N THR A 12 7.21 10.84 18.20
CA THR A 12 7.15 9.43 18.61
C THR A 12 5.80 9.09 19.23
N LEU A 13 5.24 10.00 20.05
CA LEU A 13 3.95 9.83 20.70
C LEU A 13 2.76 10.12 19.77
N ASN A 14 2.92 11.05 18.82
CA ASN A 14 1.82 11.59 18.01
C ASN A 14 1.95 11.30 16.51
N SER A 15 2.80 10.35 16.09
CA SER A 15 3.08 10.11 14.66
C SER A 15 1.82 9.82 13.82
N GLY A 16 0.76 9.31 14.45
CA GLY A 16 -0.46 8.82 13.80
C GLY A 16 -0.28 7.45 13.13
N LYS A 17 0.89 6.83 13.24
CA LYS A 17 1.18 5.53 12.61
C LYS A 17 0.60 4.38 13.42
N ASN A 18 0.37 3.25 12.74
CA ASN A 18 -0.04 2.00 13.40
C ASN A 18 1.00 1.57 14.46
N SER A 19 0.49 1.03 15.58
CA SER A 19 1.34 0.47 16.63
C SER A 19 2.02 -0.81 16.13
N LYS A 20 3.36 -0.76 16.00
CA LYS A 20 4.18 -1.93 15.66
C LYS A 20 4.07 -3.02 16.73
N LEU A 21 4.01 -2.65 18.01
CA LEU A 21 3.90 -3.61 19.11
C LEU A 21 2.60 -4.43 19.00
N LYS A 22 1.45 -3.76 18.86
CA LYS A 22 0.15 -4.41 18.65
C LYS A 22 0.18 -5.31 17.40
N TYR A 23 0.77 -4.82 16.32
CA TYR A 23 0.91 -5.58 15.08
C TYR A 23 1.72 -6.87 15.28
N TYR A 24 2.89 -6.81 15.93
CA TYR A 24 3.73 -7.99 16.12
C TYR A 24 3.08 -9.02 17.04
N ILE A 25 2.51 -8.59 18.17
CA ILE A 25 1.79 -9.48 19.10
C ILE A 25 0.68 -10.22 18.34
N THR A 26 -0.21 -9.48 17.68
CA THR A 26 -1.34 -10.10 16.95
C THR A 26 -0.89 -10.99 15.80
N SER A 27 0.19 -10.64 15.10
CA SER A 27 0.68 -11.44 13.98
C SER A 27 1.34 -12.74 14.44
N TYR A 28 2.10 -12.72 15.54
CA TYR A 28 2.65 -13.95 16.12
C TYR A 28 1.56 -14.84 16.71
N LEU A 29 0.50 -14.30 17.31
CA LEU A 29 -0.65 -15.11 17.74
C LEU A 29 -1.24 -15.93 16.58
N TRP A 30 -1.43 -15.31 15.41
CA TRP A 30 -1.88 -16.01 14.20
C TRP A 30 -0.89 -17.09 13.73
N VAL A 31 0.40 -16.75 13.66
CA VAL A 31 1.43 -17.69 13.20
C VAL A 31 1.63 -18.86 14.18
N LEU A 32 1.47 -18.65 15.48
CA LEU A 32 1.59 -19.68 16.52
C LEU A 32 0.32 -20.53 16.65
N THR A 33 -0.83 -20.07 16.15
CA THR A 33 -2.09 -20.83 16.20
C THR A 33 -1.92 -22.20 15.49
N PRO A 34 -2.35 -23.32 16.10
CA PRO A 34 -2.19 -24.65 15.52
C PRO A 34 -2.79 -24.78 14.11
N HIS A 35 -2.09 -25.49 13.22
CA HIS A 35 -2.49 -25.64 11.81
C HIS A 35 -3.90 -26.23 11.65
N TRP A 36 -4.22 -27.30 12.38
CA TRP A 36 -5.53 -27.96 12.31
C TRP A 36 -6.69 -27.01 12.64
N LEU A 37 -6.48 -26.09 13.60
CA LEU A 37 -7.47 -25.10 13.99
C LEU A 37 -7.65 -24.04 12.89
N LEU A 38 -6.54 -23.54 12.32
CA LEU A 38 -6.60 -22.61 11.20
C LEU A 38 -7.28 -23.22 9.96
N LEU A 39 -7.01 -24.49 9.69
CA LEU A 39 -7.65 -25.24 8.61
C LEU A 39 -9.17 -25.35 8.83
N LEU A 40 -9.60 -25.69 10.04
CA LEU A 40 -11.02 -25.75 10.40
C LEU A 40 -11.69 -24.38 10.27
N LEU A 41 -11.09 -23.33 10.84
CA LEU A 41 -11.60 -21.96 10.78
C LEU A 41 -11.70 -21.46 9.34
N ARG A 42 -10.74 -21.80 8.46
CA ARG A 42 -10.81 -21.48 7.03
C ARG A 42 -12.00 -22.18 6.37
N LYS A 43 -12.18 -23.48 6.60
CA LYS A 43 -13.33 -24.23 6.05
C LYS A 43 -14.66 -23.62 6.48
N MET A 44 -14.81 -23.31 7.77
CA MET A 44 -16.02 -22.67 8.30
C MET A 44 -16.24 -21.27 7.73
N LEU A 45 -15.17 -20.47 7.60
CA LEU A 45 -15.26 -19.11 7.06
C LEU A 45 -15.73 -19.12 5.60
N LEU A 46 -15.21 -20.05 4.81
CA LEU A 46 -15.50 -20.14 3.37
C LEU A 46 -16.77 -20.95 3.08
N ALA A 47 -17.33 -21.65 4.08
CA ALA A 47 -18.63 -22.28 3.95
C ALA A 47 -19.69 -21.22 3.56
N ASN A 48 -20.39 -21.48 2.47
CA ASN A 48 -21.43 -20.58 1.94
C ASN A 48 -20.94 -19.16 1.60
N VAL A 49 -19.63 -18.95 1.37
CA VAL A 49 -19.08 -17.62 1.03
C VAL A 49 -19.73 -17.00 -0.20
N GLN A 50 -20.18 -17.84 -1.14
CA GLN A 50 -20.87 -17.43 -2.37
C GLN A 50 -22.28 -16.88 -2.13
N GLN A 51 -22.90 -17.20 -0.98
CA GLN A 51 -24.24 -16.73 -0.62
C GLN A 51 -24.22 -15.34 0.04
N ARG A 52 -23.04 -14.75 0.26
CA ARG A 52 -22.91 -13.42 0.85
C ARG A 52 -23.42 -12.36 -0.12
N SER A 53 -24.07 -11.33 0.41
CA SER A 53 -24.53 -10.17 -0.38
C SER A 53 -23.40 -9.42 -1.10
N ASP A 54 -22.16 -9.51 -0.61
CA ASP A 54 -20.98 -8.89 -1.20
C ASP A 54 -20.10 -9.84 -2.03
N TRP A 55 -20.63 -10.99 -2.45
CA TRP A 55 -19.88 -12.00 -3.22
C TRP A 55 -19.29 -11.45 -4.52
N ASN A 56 -20.03 -10.64 -5.28
CA ASN A 56 -19.55 -10.09 -6.56
C ASN A 56 -18.30 -9.22 -6.38
N GLU A 57 -18.28 -8.35 -5.36
CA GLU A 57 -17.09 -7.54 -5.03
C GLU A 57 -15.92 -8.43 -4.57
N ILE A 58 -16.19 -9.46 -3.76
CA ILE A 58 -15.16 -10.42 -3.33
C ILE A 58 -14.54 -11.10 -4.55
N LYS A 59 -15.36 -11.65 -5.45
CA LYS A 59 -14.90 -12.35 -6.65
C LYS A 59 -14.10 -11.42 -7.57
N ALA A 60 -14.62 -10.22 -7.86
CA ALA A 60 -13.94 -9.24 -8.69
C ALA A 60 -12.55 -8.89 -8.15
N ARG A 61 -12.41 -8.75 -6.82
CA ARG A 61 -11.12 -8.50 -6.18
C ARG A 61 -10.18 -9.70 -6.25
N VAL A 62 -10.68 -10.92 -6.04
CA VAL A 62 -9.87 -12.14 -6.19
C VAL A 62 -9.31 -12.24 -7.61
N ASP A 63 -10.14 -12.01 -8.62
CA ASP A 63 -9.72 -12.04 -10.03
C ASP A 63 -8.74 -10.91 -10.37
N TYR A 64 -8.89 -9.74 -9.74
CA TYR A 64 -7.94 -8.64 -9.88
C TYR A 64 -6.56 -8.95 -9.31
N TYR A 65 -6.50 -9.49 -8.08
CA TYR A 65 -5.25 -9.76 -7.39
C TYR A 65 -4.52 -10.99 -7.91
N ASN A 66 -5.28 -12.01 -8.34
CA ASN A 66 -4.74 -13.25 -8.87
C ASN A 66 -5.24 -13.46 -10.31
N ARG A 67 -4.36 -13.14 -11.26
CA ARG A 67 -4.60 -13.24 -12.71
C ARG A 67 -3.99 -14.50 -13.33
N LEU A 68 -3.56 -15.45 -12.50
CA LEU A 68 -2.93 -16.68 -12.99
C LEU A 68 -3.88 -17.46 -13.90
N CYS A 69 -3.29 -18.11 -14.90
CA CYS A 69 -3.94 -19.03 -15.80
C CYS A 69 -3.03 -20.25 -15.93
N SER A 70 -3.51 -21.44 -15.58
CA SER A 70 -2.68 -22.66 -15.50
C SER A 70 -1.95 -22.96 -16.82
N SER A 71 -2.59 -22.73 -17.97
CA SER A 71 -1.99 -22.97 -19.28
C SER A 71 -0.79 -22.06 -19.60
N LYS A 72 -0.62 -20.96 -18.87
CA LYS A 72 0.51 -20.02 -19.02
C LYS A 72 1.65 -20.30 -18.04
N ILE A 73 1.47 -21.22 -17.09
CA ILE A 73 2.47 -21.50 -16.05
C ILE A 73 3.43 -22.57 -16.57
N ASN A 74 4.73 -22.24 -16.61
CA ASN A 74 5.76 -23.26 -16.74
C ASN A 74 5.89 -24.00 -15.39
N HIS A 75 5.13 -25.09 -15.23
CA HIS A 75 5.08 -25.83 -13.97
C HIS A 75 6.44 -26.42 -13.58
N SER A 76 7.29 -26.84 -14.53
CA SER A 76 8.63 -27.34 -14.22
C SER A 76 9.49 -26.26 -13.55
N VAL A 77 9.52 -25.05 -14.12
CA VAL A 77 10.29 -23.93 -13.56
C VAL A 77 9.70 -23.47 -12.22
N PHE A 78 8.36 -23.43 -12.10
CA PHE A 78 7.71 -23.13 -10.82
C PHE A 78 8.10 -24.14 -9.74
N GLN A 79 8.07 -25.44 -10.03
CA GLN A 79 8.39 -26.50 -9.06
C GLN A 79 9.85 -26.46 -8.57
N GLN A 80 10.77 -25.97 -9.40
CA GLN A 80 12.17 -25.75 -9.03
C GLN A 80 12.38 -24.54 -8.11
N ASN A 81 11.54 -23.51 -8.23
CA ASN A 81 11.65 -22.28 -7.44
C ASN A 81 10.76 -22.27 -6.19
N ALA A 82 9.67 -23.05 -6.18
CA ALA A 82 8.69 -23.04 -5.12
C ALA A 82 9.07 -23.98 -3.96
N ILE A 83 8.84 -23.50 -2.73
CA ILE A 83 9.03 -24.27 -1.51
C ILE A 83 7.68 -24.70 -0.93
N SER A 84 7.65 -25.77 -0.14
CA SER A 84 6.43 -26.10 0.59
C SER A 84 6.17 -25.09 1.71
N LEU A 85 4.90 -24.90 2.08
CA LEU A 85 4.52 -24.04 3.20
C LEU A 85 5.18 -24.48 4.52
N ALA A 86 5.38 -25.78 4.73
CA ALA A 86 6.10 -26.32 5.88
C ALA A 86 7.56 -25.83 5.96
N GLN A 87 8.18 -25.57 4.81
CA GLN A 87 9.57 -25.13 4.70
C GLN A 87 9.73 -23.60 4.74
N GLN A 88 8.64 -22.84 4.77
CA GLN A 88 8.71 -21.37 4.76
C GLN A 88 9.41 -20.84 6.02
N GLN A 89 10.62 -20.33 5.83
CA GLN A 89 11.36 -19.61 6.86
C GLN A 89 10.93 -18.14 6.96
N LYS A 90 11.23 -17.53 8.10
CA LYS A 90 11.02 -16.10 8.31
C LYS A 90 11.89 -15.29 7.33
N THR A 91 11.28 -14.36 6.62
CA THR A 91 11.97 -13.43 5.72
C THR A 91 12.82 -12.42 6.50
N SER A 92 13.87 -11.87 5.88
CA SER A 92 14.74 -10.84 6.47
C SER A 92 13.92 -9.68 7.05
N GLN A 93 13.00 -9.15 6.24
CA GLN A 93 11.94 -8.26 6.70
C GLN A 93 10.75 -9.09 7.16
N SER A 94 10.67 -9.35 8.47
CA SER A 94 9.68 -10.26 9.06
C SER A 94 8.21 -9.94 8.75
N VAL A 95 7.89 -8.69 8.41
CA VAL A 95 6.52 -8.27 8.10
C VAL A 95 5.93 -9.04 6.92
N TYR A 96 6.72 -9.36 5.90
CA TYR A 96 6.24 -10.10 4.72
C TYR A 96 5.88 -11.54 5.07
N TYR A 97 6.72 -12.23 5.85
CA TYR A 97 6.41 -13.53 6.40
C TYR A 97 5.15 -13.49 7.28
N LEU A 98 5.09 -12.56 8.23
CA LEU A 98 3.95 -12.46 9.16
C LEU A 98 2.62 -12.18 8.46
N ASP A 99 2.60 -11.28 7.48
CA ASP A 99 1.38 -10.89 6.76
C ASP A 99 0.93 -11.91 5.72
N SER A 100 1.85 -12.70 5.16
CA SER A 100 1.51 -13.78 4.24
C SER A 100 1.11 -15.05 4.98
N PHE A 101 1.92 -15.47 5.96
CA PHE A 101 1.79 -16.76 6.62
C PHE A 101 0.59 -16.83 7.56
N ARG A 102 0.09 -15.68 8.06
CA ARG A 102 -1.21 -15.61 8.78
C ARG A 102 -2.39 -16.17 7.97
N TYR A 103 -2.30 -16.19 6.64
CA TYR A 103 -3.30 -16.76 5.76
C TYR A 103 -2.83 -18.12 5.22
N ALA A 104 -1.59 -18.19 4.72
CA ALA A 104 -1.07 -19.39 4.06
C ALA A 104 -1.02 -20.62 4.98
N LYS A 105 -0.77 -20.45 6.29
CA LYS A 105 -0.74 -21.57 7.26
C LYS A 105 -2.09 -22.32 7.38
N SER A 106 -3.19 -21.78 6.87
CA SER A 106 -4.50 -22.45 6.87
C SER A 106 -4.72 -23.43 5.70
N PHE A 107 -3.72 -23.62 4.82
CA PHE A 107 -3.70 -24.55 3.70
C PHE A 107 -2.83 -25.78 4.00
N PRO A 108 -2.99 -26.92 3.27
CA PRO A 108 -2.12 -28.08 3.42
C PRO A 108 -0.64 -27.69 3.35
N LEU A 109 0.15 -28.09 4.36
CA LEU A 109 1.52 -27.58 4.52
C LEU A 109 2.49 -28.08 3.43
N ASN A 110 2.10 -29.10 2.67
CA ASN A 110 2.81 -29.60 1.49
C ASN A 110 2.56 -28.75 0.23
N ASN A 111 1.56 -27.86 0.22
CA ASN A 111 1.34 -26.95 -0.90
C ASN A 111 2.59 -26.11 -1.14
N LYS A 112 2.92 -25.92 -2.42
CA LYS A 112 4.09 -25.16 -2.83
C LYS A 112 3.75 -23.72 -3.19
N TRP A 113 4.66 -22.80 -2.89
CA TRP A 113 4.52 -21.39 -3.26
C TRP A 113 5.87 -20.68 -3.38
N CYS A 114 5.83 -19.48 -3.96
CA CYS A 114 6.93 -18.53 -3.93
C CYS A 114 6.45 -17.27 -3.19
N LEU A 115 7.11 -16.90 -2.09
CA LEU A 115 6.91 -15.61 -1.42
C LEU A 115 8.06 -14.68 -1.82
N TYR A 116 7.76 -13.58 -2.49
CA TYR A 116 8.75 -12.59 -2.90
C TYR A 116 8.59 -11.30 -2.06
N PRO A 117 9.36 -11.16 -0.97
CA PRO A 117 9.24 -10.02 -0.06
C PRO A 117 9.87 -8.75 -0.65
N GLY A 118 9.38 -7.59 -0.22
CA GLY A 118 9.97 -6.29 -0.54
C GLY A 118 9.08 -5.39 -1.41
N ASP A 119 9.71 -4.32 -1.90
CA ASP A 119 9.15 -3.39 -2.87
C ASP A 119 9.40 -3.98 -4.28
N VAL A 120 8.44 -4.74 -4.80
CA VAL A 120 8.59 -5.46 -6.07
C VAL A 120 8.10 -4.58 -7.22
N THR A 121 9.01 -4.24 -8.13
CA THR A 121 8.77 -3.35 -9.28
C THR A 121 8.90 -4.06 -10.62
N THR A 122 9.17 -5.36 -10.62
CA THR A 122 9.24 -6.20 -11.80
C THR A 122 8.32 -7.40 -11.65
N VAL A 123 7.90 -7.98 -12.77
CA VAL A 123 7.07 -9.19 -12.75
C VAL A 123 7.97 -10.41 -12.56
N PRO A 124 7.77 -11.24 -11.51
CA PRO A 124 8.56 -12.45 -11.31
C PRO A 124 8.40 -13.46 -12.46
N SER A 125 9.43 -14.26 -12.70
CA SER A 125 9.44 -15.28 -13.76
C SER A 125 8.48 -16.44 -13.49
N VAL A 126 8.11 -16.66 -12.23
CA VAL A 126 7.17 -17.70 -11.80
C VAL A 126 6.06 -17.10 -10.93
N PRO A 127 4.89 -17.75 -10.85
CA PRO A 127 3.82 -17.35 -9.93
C PRO A 127 4.36 -17.10 -8.52
N SER A 128 4.20 -15.88 -8.02
CA SER A 128 4.78 -15.43 -6.76
C SER A 128 3.83 -14.52 -6.01
N ILE A 129 3.78 -14.68 -4.69
CA ILE A 129 3.06 -13.79 -3.78
C ILE A 129 3.93 -12.56 -3.52
N VAL A 130 3.40 -11.38 -3.87
CA VAL A 130 4.11 -10.10 -3.80
C VAL A 130 3.30 -9.04 -3.02
N LYS A 131 3.99 -8.04 -2.46
CA LYS A 131 3.35 -6.84 -1.87
C LYS A 131 2.85 -5.91 -2.96
N SER A 132 3.71 -5.68 -3.95
CA SER A 132 3.52 -4.72 -5.04
C SER A 132 3.88 -5.32 -6.39
N ARG A 133 3.37 -4.70 -7.47
CA ARG A 133 3.69 -5.06 -8.86
C ARG A 133 3.48 -3.89 -9.81
N PRO A 134 4.07 -3.90 -11.02
CA PRO A 134 3.70 -2.99 -12.10
C PRO A 134 2.21 -3.09 -12.44
N ILE A 135 1.57 -1.94 -12.70
CA ILE A 135 0.18 -1.89 -13.19
C ILE A 135 0.13 -2.25 -14.68
N ALA A 136 1.08 -1.76 -15.46
CA ALA A 136 1.15 -1.98 -16.90
C ALA A 136 1.75 -3.34 -17.27
N GLY A 137 1.35 -3.87 -18.43
CA GLY A 137 1.87 -5.13 -18.99
C GLY A 137 1.20 -6.38 -18.41
N ASP A 138 1.78 -7.54 -18.76
CA ASP A 138 1.37 -8.82 -18.20
C ASP A 138 2.03 -9.03 -16.83
N ASN A 139 1.24 -8.85 -15.79
CA ASN A 139 1.64 -9.01 -14.40
C ASN A 139 1.04 -10.26 -13.74
N ALA A 140 0.63 -11.27 -14.53
CA ALA A 140 -0.08 -12.44 -14.02
C ALA A 140 0.69 -13.21 -12.93
N ASN A 141 2.01 -13.32 -13.07
CA ASN A 141 2.86 -13.97 -12.07
C ASN A 141 2.99 -13.20 -10.75
N SER A 142 2.66 -11.92 -10.74
CA SER A 142 2.67 -11.08 -9.54
C SER A 142 1.32 -11.17 -8.83
N VAL A 143 1.13 -12.17 -7.99
CA VAL A 143 -0.12 -12.35 -7.23
C VAL A 143 -0.07 -11.49 -5.97
N LEU A 144 -0.97 -10.50 -5.90
CA LEU A 144 -0.98 -9.53 -4.81
C LEU A 144 -1.57 -10.13 -3.54
N LEU A 145 -0.89 -9.94 -2.41
CA LEU A 145 -1.42 -10.18 -1.08
C LEU A 145 -1.24 -8.92 -0.22
N LYS A 146 -2.07 -8.76 0.83
CA LYS A 146 -2.00 -7.62 1.75
C LYS A 146 -0.78 -7.70 2.68
N LEU A 147 0.39 -7.34 2.15
CA LEU A 147 1.67 -7.39 2.85
C LEU A 147 2.14 -6.01 3.35
N ASP A 148 3.08 -6.02 4.30
CA ASP A 148 3.58 -4.84 5.03
C ASP A 148 2.44 -3.93 5.52
N ARG A 149 1.37 -4.57 6.04
CA ARG A 149 0.09 -3.89 6.30
C ARG A 149 0.19 -2.89 7.44
N VAL A 150 1.10 -3.12 8.38
CA VAL A 150 1.36 -2.19 9.49
C VAL A 150 1.83 -0.83 8.98
N ARG A 151 2.60 -0.81 7.89
CA ARG A 151 3.11 0.43 7.30
C ARG A 151 2.13 1.06 6.32
N HIS A 152 1.57 0.25 5.43
CA HIS A 152 0.80 0.77 4.29
C HIS A 152 -0.69 0.93 4.61
N PHE A 153 -1.32 0.02 5.33
CA PHE A 153 -2.77 0.04 5.57
C PHE A 153 -3.12 0.80 6.85
N LEU A 154 -2.97 2.11 6.76
CA LEU A 154 -3.35 3.08 7.77
C LEU A 154 -4.45 3.97 7.18
N PHE A 155 -5.54 4.12 7.93
CA PHE A 155 -6.64 5.02 7.58
C PHE A 155 -6.88 5.95 8.76
N VAL A 156 -6.99 7.24 8.49
CA VAL A 156 -7.21 8.26 9.52
C VAL A 156 -8.70 8.52 9.72
N ASN A 157 -8.99 9.20 10.81
CA ASN A 157 -10.26 9.86 11.05
C ASN A 157 -9.98 11.35 11.13
N ASP A 158 -10.09 12.03 9.98
CA ASP A 158 -9.76 13.44 9.86
C ASP A 158 -10.95 14.30 10.29
N ARG A 159 -10.75 15.09 11.35
CA ARG A 159 -11.79 15.96 11.92
C ARG A 159 -11.74 17.39 11.38
N ILE A 160 -10.72 17.72 10.58
CA ILE A 160 -10.57 19.04 9.98
C ILE A 160 -11.35 19.04 8.67
N SER A 161 -12.29 19.96 8.49
CA SER A 161 -13.05 20.09 7.24
C SER A 161 -12.12 20.50 6.08
N TYR A 162 -12.54 20.30 4.83
CA TYR A 162 -11.73 20.76 3.69
C TYR A 162 -11.58 22.29 3.70
N ALA A 163 -12.64 23.02 4.04
CA ALA A 163 -12.67 24.48 4.10
C ALA A 163 -11.66 25.06 5.12
N ASP A 164 -11.47 24.38 6.26
CA ASP A 164 -10.58 24.86 7.34
C ASP A 164 -9.09 24.56 7.11
N LYS A 165 -8.75 23.86 6.02
CA LYS A 165 -7.37 23.49 5.69
C LYS A 165 -6.67 24.60 4.92
N LEU A 166 -5.36 24.67 5.09
CA LEU A 166 -4.50 25.59 4.34
C LEU A 166 -4.55 25.29 2.84
N ASN A 167 -4.73 26.35 2.03
CA ASN A 167 -4.57 26.37 0.57
C ASN A 167 -3.09 26.19 0.17
N LYS A 168 -2.49 25.07 0.59
CA LYS A 168 -1.08 24.75 0.38
C LYS A 168 -0.89 23.27 0.10
N VAL A 169 0.19 22.99 -0.62
CA VAL A 169 0.70 21.64 -0.87
C VAL A 169 1.71 21.29 0.20
N VAL A 170 1.67 20.08 0.75
CA VAL A 170 2.69 19.59 1.68
C VAL A 170 3.38 18.32 1.19
N PHE A 171 4.70 18.26 1.41
CA PHE A 171 5.52 17.07 1.22
C PHE A 171 6.52 16.92 2.36
N ARG A 172 6.58 15.74 2.96
CA ARG A 172 7.68 15.28 3.82
C ARG A 172 8.10 13.88 3.41
N GLY A 173 9.30 13.75 2.87
CA GLY A 173 9.75 12.47 2.32
C GLY A 173 11.25 12.29 2.29
N LEU A 174 11.67 11.05 2.04
CA LEU A 174 13.03 10.73 1.69
C LEU A 174 13.20 10.87 0.17
N ILE A 175 14.28 11.49 -0.27
CA ILE A 175 14.74 11.51 -1.66
C ILE A 175 15.95 10.59 -1.87
N GLY A 176 16.76 10.35 -0.83
CA GLY A 176 17.82 9.34 -0.84
C GLY A 176 17.28 7.92 -0.66
N GLN A 177 18.04 6.92 -1.09
CA GLN A 177 17.94 5.56 -0.56
C GLN A 177 18.91 5.41 0.62
N PHE A 178 18.47 4.78 1.71
CA PHE A 178 19.29 4.63 2.92
C PHE A 178 20.62 3.89 2.65
N ASP A 179 20.64 3.02 1.64
CA ASP A 179 21.72 2.07 1.37
C ASP A 179 22.32 2.21 -0.05
N SER A 180 22.01 3.29 -0.78
CA SER A 180 22.62 3.53 -2.10
C SER A 180 22.80 5.03 -2.39
N HIS A 181 23.77 5.33 -3.25
CA HIS A 181 23.98 6.68 -3.80
C HIS A 181 22.88 7.09 -4.80
N ASN A 182 21.82 6.28 -4.96
CA ASN A 182 20.76 6.53 -5.93
C ASN A 182 19.66 7.40 -5.32
N LEU A 183 19.32 8.47 -6.04
CA LEU A 183 18.22 9.36 -5.72
C LEU A 183 16.90 8.82 -6.28
N LYS A 184 15.81 9.07 -5.56
CA LYS A 184 14.45 8.95 -6.09
C LYS A 184 14.20 10.15 -6.99
N GLN A 185 14.59 10.03 -8.26
CA GLN A 185 14.67 11.16 -9.20
C GLN A 185 13.36 11.96 -9.25
N ASN A 186 12.20 11.29 -9.33
CA ASN A 186 10.89 11.93 -9.30
C ASN A 186 10.69 12.86 -8.08
N ARG A 187 11.15 12.47 -6.89
CA ARG A 187 11.03 13.28 -5.68
C ARG A 187 12.09 14.38 -5.64
N TYR A 188 13.29 14.10 -6.14
CA TYR A 188 14.35 15.09 -6.27
C TYR A 188 13.90 16.23 -7.20
N ASP A 189 13.39 15.91 -8.40
CA ASP A 189 12.91 16.90 -9.37
C ASP A 189 11.80 17.78 -8.80
N PHE A 190 10.85 17.16 -8.08
CA PHE A 190 9.79 17.89 -7.38
C PHE A 190 10.36 18.86 -6.34
N VAL A 191 11.27 18.39 -5.47
CA VAL A 191 11.87 19.24 -4.43
C VAL A 191 12.69 20.35 -5.07
N GLN A 192 13.53 20.05 -6.06
CA GLN A 192 14.35 21.04 -6.75
C GLN A 192 13.49 22.13 -7.40
N LYS A 193 12.36 21.76 -8.03
CA LYS A 193 11.50 22.69 -8.75
C LYS A 193 10.68 23.61 -7.83
N PHE A 194 10.22 23.11 -6.67
CA PHE A 194 9.23 23.82 -5.86
C PHE A 194 9.69 24.20 -4.45
N PHE A 195 10.88 23.79 -3.99
CA PHE A 195 11.36 24.17 -2.66
C PHE A 195 11.52 25.69 -2.55
N GLY A 196 10.95 26.27 -1.49
CA GLY A 196 10.92 27.72 -1.26
C GLY A 196 9.72 28.44 -1.89
N ASN A 197 8.90 27.77 -2.71
CA ASN A 197 7.68 28.36 -3.25
C ASN A 197 6.62 28.54 -2.13
N PRO A 198 5.98 29.71 -1.99
CA PRO A 198 5.03 30.00 -0.90
C PRO A 198 3.79 29.09 -0.86
N LEU A 199 3.40 28.51 -2.01
CA LEU A 199 2.30 27.56 -2.15
C LEU A 199 2.66 26.15 -1.61
N PHE A 200 3.96 25.85 -1.49
CA PHE A 200 4.46 24.52 -1.17
C PHE A 200 5.22 24.48 0.16
N ASN A 201 4.71 23.71 1.11
CA ASN A 201 5.45 23.35 2.31
C ASN A 201 6.22 22.04 2.07
N ILE A 202 7.46 22.15 1.57
CA ILE A 202 8.30 21.01 1.21
C ILE A 202 9.40 20.79 2.25
N GLY A 203 9.71 19.53 2.52
CA GLY A 203 10.82 19.17 3.36
C GLY A 203 11.33 17.76 3.13
N VAL A 204 12.64 17.61 3.16
CA VAL A 204 13.35 16.34 2.99
C VAL A 204 13.81 15.84 4.35
N ILE A 205 13.73 14.52 4.59
CA ILE A 205 14.12 13.92 5.88
C ILE A 205 15.59 13.45 5.88
N ASP A 206 16.20 13.34 4.71
CA ASP A 206 17.60 12.99 4.50
C ASP A 206 18.52 14.06 5.12
N LYS A 207 19.27 13.68 6.16
CA LYS A 207 20.16 14.60 6.89
C LYS A 207 21.39 15.03 6.10
N ASN A 208 21.78 14.24 5.11
CA ASN A 208 22.89 14.51 4.20
C ASN A 208 22.55 15.52 3.10
N ILE A 209 21.33 16.06 3.08
CA ILE A 209 20.88 17.07 2.12
C ILE A 209 20.42 18.31 2.89
N PRO A 210 21.35 19.04 3.53
CA PRO A 210 21.04 20.07 4.52
C PRO A 210 20.20 21.23 3.95
N GLN A 211 20.33 21.55 2.66
CA GLN A 211 19.62 22.64 2.02
C GLN A 211 18.09 22.45 1.97
N TRP A 212 17.61 21.20 2.02
CA TRP A 212 16.18 20.87 2.00
C TRP A 212 15.71 20.13 3.25
N HIS A 213 16.62 19.92 4.22
CA HIS A 213 16.35 19.10 5.38
C HIS A 213 15.35 19.77 6.33
N THR A 214 14.34 18.99 6.75
CA THR A 214 13.35 19.39 7.75
C THR A 214 13.09 18.26 8.73
N THR A 215 12.52 18.58 9.89
CA THR A 215 12.06 17.54 10.81
C THR A 215 10.84 16.80 10.25
N LYS A 216 10.69 15.53 10.63
CA LYS A 216 9.51 14.72 10.28
C LYS A 216 8.23 15.41 10.75
N MET A 217 7.16 15.34 9.95
CA MET A 217 5.81 15.71 10.38
C MET A 217 4.97 14.49 10.74
N THR A 218 4.14 14.60 11.77
CA THR A 218 3.12 13.62 12.10
C THR A 218 2.04 13.62 11.02
N ILE A 219 1.23 12.56 10.97
CA ILE A 219 0.12 12.52 10.01
C ILE A 219 -0.86 13.66 10.28
N ASN A 220 -1.22 13.91 11.54
CA ASN A 220 -2.13 15.00 11.90
C ASN A 220 -1.63 16.38 11.44
N GLU A 221 -0.32 16.63 11.48
CA GLU A 221 0.24 17.90 10.96
C GLU A 221 0.11 18.01 9.44
N HIS A 222 0.16 16.91 8.69
CA HIS A 222 -0.12 16.95 7.26
C HIS A 222 -1.61 17.21 6.97
N LEU A 223 -2.51 16.79 7.86
CA LEU A 223 -3.96 17.00 7.69
C LEU A 223 -4.38 18.47 7.79
N ALA A 224 -3.50 19.39 8.21
CA ALA A 224 -3.76 20.82 8.14
C ALA A 224 -3.74 21.39 6.71
N TYR A 225 -3.31 20.60 5.71
CA TYR A 225 -3.12 21.03 4.32
C TYR A 225 -4.20 20.43 3.42
N LYS A 226 -4.70 21.22 2.46
CA LYS A 226 -5.66 20.73 1.47
C LYS A 226 -5.06 19.69 0.54
N PHE A 227 -3.78 19.85 0.16
CA PHE A 227 -3.13 19.03 -0.85
C PHE A 227 -1.89 18.35 -0.29
N ILE A 228 -1.79 17.04 -0.45
CA ILE A 228 -0.67 16.24 0.06
C ILE A 228 -0.06 15.44 -1.07
N MET A 229 1.24 15.63 -1.30
CA MET A 229 1.95 14.92 -2.37
C MET A 229 2.12 13.43 -2.04
N ALA A 230 1.63 12.57 -2.93
CA ALA A 230 1.73 11.11 -2.83
C ALA A 230 2.72 10.55 -3.86
N LEU A 231 3.99 10.96 -3.76
CA LEU A 231 5.03 10.55 -4.71
C LEU A 231 5.54 9.14 -4.44
N GLU A 232 5.52 8.29 -5.46
CA GLU A 232 6.11 6.95 -5.45
C GLU A 232 7.58 6.98 -5.01
N GLY A 233 7.99 5.90 -4.36
CA GLY A 233 9.34 5.72 -3.83
C GLY A 233 10.09 4.70 -4.64
N ASN A 234 10.40 3.56 -4.02
CA ASN A 234 10.85 2.39 -4.76
C ASN A 234 9.66 1.79 -5.53
N ASP A 235 8.52 1.65 -4.85
CA ASP A 235 7.23 1.24 -5.41
C ASP A 235 6.16 2.30 -5.08
N VAL A 236 5.04 1.93 -4.47
CA VAL A 236 3.93 2.83 -4.13
C VAL A 236 4.26 3.85 -3.04
N ALA A 237 3.57 5.00 -3.10
CA ALA A 237 3.61 6.00 -2.03
C ALA A 237 2.89 5.48 -0.78
N SER A 238 3.63 5.24 0.31
CA SER A 238 3.04 4.69 1.55
C SER A 238 2.03 5.62 2.22
N ASN A 239 1.96 6.90 1.83
CA ASN A 239 1.02 7.87 2.36
C ASN A 239 -0.34 7.90 1.66
N LEU A 240 -0.44 7.39 0.43
CA LEU A 240 -1.64 7.50 -0.40
C LEU A 240 -2.91 7.06 0.33
N LYS A 241 -2.87 5.89 0.98
CA LYS A 241 -4.03 5.28 1.66
C LYS A 241 -4.55 6.14 2.81
N TRP A 242 -3.68 6.78 3.58
CA TRP A 242 -4.12 7.64 4.68
C TRP A 242 -4.57 9.01 4.18
N ILE A 243 -3.97 9.55 3.11
CA ILE A 243 -4.44 10.79 2.47
C ILE A 243 -5.85 10.57 1.92
N MET A 244 -6.08 9.50 1.15
CA MET A 244 -7.38 9.19 0.58
C MET A 244 -8.47 8.87 1.63
N SER A 245 -8.07 8.64 2.89
CA SER A 245 -8.99 8.45 4.01
C SER A 245 -9.23 9.71 4.85
N SER A 246 -8.59 10.82 4.49
CA SER A 246 -8.68 12.11 5.16
C SER A 246 -9.49 13.10 4.32
N ASN A 247 -9.70 14.31 4.84
CA ASN A 247 -10.35 15.40 4.10
C ASN A 247 -9.31 16.24 3.33
N SER A 248 -8.16 15.66 3.01
CA SER A 248 -7.12 16.25 2.18
C SER A 248 -7.02 15.44 0.88
N ILE A 249 -6.52 16.06 -0.18
CA ILE A 249 -6.50 15.46 -1.51
C ILE A 249 -5.09 14.97 -1.84
N ALA A 250 -5.00 13.72 -2.30
CA ALA A 250 -3.76 13.18 -2.82
C ALA A 250 -3.45 13.84 -4.16
N VAL A 251 -2.22 14.33 -4.30
CA VAL A 251 -1.69 14.89 -5.55
C VAL A 251 -0.50 14.05 -5.99
N MET A 252 -0.59 13.46 -7.17
CA MET A 252 0.44 12.55 -7.67
C MET A 252 0.38 12.38 -9.18
N PRO A 253 1.50 12.02 -9.82
CA PRO A 253 1.45 11.43 -11.16
C PRO A 253 0.66 10.12 -11.17
N ARG A 254 0.30 9.65 -12.37
CA ARG A 254 -0.32 8.34 -12.56
C ARG A 254 0.47 7.24 -11.85
N PRO A 255 -0.15 6.38 -11.02
CA PRO A 255 0.56 5.31 -10.34
C PRO A 255 1.16 4.34 -11.36
N LYS A 256 2.40 3.92 -11.13
CA LYS A 256 3.09 2.90 -11.95
C LYS A 256 2.99 1.53 -11.30
N TYR A 257 2.91 1.51 -9.98
CA TYR A 257 2.83 0.29 -9.19
C TYR A 257 1.54 0.23 -8.40
N GLU A 258 1.13 -0.99 -8.07
CA GLU A 258 -0.01 -1.23 -7.22
C GLU A 258 0.30 -2.25 -6.13
N THR A 259 -0.52 -2.19 -5.09
CA THR A 259 -0.57 -3.12 -3.97
C THR A 259 -1.99 -3.67 -3.83
N TRP A 260 -2.25 -4.33 -2.71
CA TRP A 260 -3.60 -4.72 -2.31
C TRP A 260 -4.64 -3.58 -2.30
N PHE A 261 -4.25 -2.31 -2.35
CA PHE A 261 -5.18 -1.17 -2.42
C PHE A 261 -5.69 -0.85 -3.84
N MET A 262 -5.27 -1.63 -4.84
CA MET A 262 -5.74 -1.52 -6.22
C MET A 262 -5.50 -0.13 -6.80
N GLU A 263 -4.28 0.39 -6.65
CA GLU A 263 -3.88 1.70 -7.19
C GLU A 263 -4.13 1.79 -8.70
N GLY A 264 -4.07 0.68 -9.44
CA GLY A 264 -4.42 0.60 -10.87
C GLY A 264 -5.90 0.83 -11.20
N THR A 265 -6.78 0.91 -10.19
CA THR A 265 -8.21 1.25 -10.38
C THR A 265 -8.55 2.70 -10.02
N LEU A 266 -7.55 3.48 -9.60
CA LEU A 266 -7.74 4.90 -9.32
C LEU A 266 -7.97 5.66 -10.63
N ILE A 267 -8.86 6.65 -10.57
CA ILE A 267 -9.31 7.43 -11.72
C ILE A 267 -8.77 8.85 -11.49
N PRO A 268 -8.02 9.41 -12.45
CA PRO A 268 -7.44 10.74 -12.32
C PRO A 268 -8.53 11.80 -12.24
N ASP A 269 -8.30 12.85 -11.44
CA ASP A 269 -9.23 13.95 -11.20
C ASP A 269 -10.61 13.51 -10.66
N TYR A 270 -10.72 12.27 -10.18
CA TYR A 270 -11.90 11.69 -9.56
C TYR A 270 -11.57 11.12 -8.18
N HIS A 271 -10.53 10.28 -8.08
CA HIS A 271 -10.06 9.73 -6.79
C HIS A 271 -8.88 10.51 -6.18
N TYR A 272 -8.14 11.26 -7.02
CA TYR A 272 -6.96 12.04 -6.67
C TYR A 272 -6.72 13.10 -7.76
N ILE A 273 -5.90 14.11 -7.49
CA ILE A 273 -5.51 15.09 -8.51
C ILE A 273 -4.29 14.56 -9.27
N GLU A 274 -4.48 14.31 -10.57
CA GLU A 274 -3.39 13.85 -11.45
C GLU A 274 -2.55 15.03 -11.92
N VAL A 275 -1.23 14.87 -11.83
CA VAL A 275 -0.24 15.81 -12.36
C VAL A 275 0.70 15.13 -13.34
N ALA A 276 1.27 15.91 -14.25
CA ALA A 276 2.24 15.43 -15.21
C ALA A 276 3.47 14.82 -14.49
N PRO A 277 4.13 13.80 -15.07
CA PRO A 277 5.31 13.19 -14.45
C PRO A 277 6.48 14.15 -14.19
N ASP A 278 6.55 15.25 -14.93
CA ASP A 278 7.53 16.34 -14.80
C ASP A 278 7.01 17.53 -13.96
N TYR A 279 5.81 17.40 -13.40
CA TYR A 279 5.11 18.40 -12.62
C TYR A 279 4.89 19.74 -13.34
N SER A 280 4.85 19.75 -14.67
CA SER A 280 4.63 20.96 -15.47
C SER A 280 3.28 21.65 -15.19
N ASN A 281 2.25 20.87 -14.87
CA ASN A 281 0.90 21.37 -14.62
C ASN A 281 0.51 21.44 -13.13
N LEU A 282 1.45 21.23 -12.20
CA LEU A 282 1.15 21.10 -10.78
C LEU A 282 0.52 22.38 -10.19
N GLU A 283 1.15 23.54 -10.37
CA GLU A 283 0.63 24.80 -9.84
C GLU A 283 -0.75 25.13 -10.40
N THR A 284 -0.94 25.03 -11.72
CA THR A 284 -2.23 25.25 -12.37
C THR A 284 -3.34 24.35 -11.83
N LYS A 285 -3.05 23.05 -11.59
CA LYS A 285 -4.01 22.13 -10.99
C LYS A 285 -4.35 22.52 -9.55
N ILE A 286 -3.36 22.92 -8.75
CA ILE A 286 -3.59 23.33 -7.36
C ILE A 286 -4.44 24.60 -7.31
N ASP A 287 -4.12 25.61 -8.10
CA ASP A 287 -4.87 26.86 -8.16
C ASP A 287 -6.31 26.63 -8.61
N TYR A 288 -6.53 25.75 -9.59
CA TYR A 288 -7.86 25.35 -10.03
C TYR A 288 -8.70 24.81 -8.85
N TYR A 289 -8.21 23.80 -8.12
CA TYR A 289 -9.00 23.20 -7.03
C TYR A 289 -9.09 24.08 -5.78
N ILE A 290 -8.21 25.07 -5.60
CA ILE A 290 -8.40 26.13 -4.60
C ILE A 290 -9.62 26.98 -4.94
N GLN A 291 -9.80 27.31 -6.23
CA GLN A 291 -10.90 28.14 -6.73
C GLN A 291 -12.21 27.36 -6.93
N HIS A 292 -12.14 26.03 -7.00
CA HIS A 292 -13.30 25.13 -7.21
C HIS A 292 -13.45 24.14 -6.03
N PRO A 293 -13.77 24.63 -4.81
CA PRO A 293 -13.80 23.79 -3.61
C PRO A 293 -14.82 22.64 -3.69
N HIS A 294 -15.94 22.82 -4.38
CA HIS A 294 -16.95 21.77 -4.54
C HIS A 294 -16.43 20.58 -5.37
N GLU A 295 -15.64 20.83 -6.41
CA GLU A 295 -15.00 19.76 -7.19
C GLU A 295 -13.92 19.05 -6.36
N ALA A 296 -13.17 19.81 -5.56
CA ALA A 296 -12.19 19.26 -4.64
C ALA A 296 -12.84 18.34 -3.57
N GLU A 297 -13.98 18.76 -3.01
CA GLU A 297 -14.78 17.95 -2.08
C GLU A 297 -15.38 16.70 -2.74
N ALA A 298 -15.76 16.77 -4.01
CA ALA A 298 -16.20 15.60 -4.76
C ALA A 298 -15.08 14.55 -4.86
N ILE A 299 -13.83 14.97 -5.14
CA ILE A 299 -12.67 14.07 -5.14
C ILE A 299 -12.49 13.39 -3.78
N ILE A 300 -12.65 14.14 -2.68
CA ILE A 300 -12.56 13.59 -1.32
C ILE A 300 -13.64 12.51 -1.11
N ALA A 301 -14.89 12.79 -1.50
CA ALA A 301 -15.99 11.84 -1.36
C ALA A 301 -15.74 10.55 -2.16
N HIS A 302 -15.24 10.66 -3.39
CA HIS A 302 -14.88 9.52 -4.22
C HIS A 302 -13.69 8.74 -3.64
N ALA A 303 -12.67 9.42 -3.12
CA ALA A 303 -11.54 8.79 -2.43
C ALA A 303 -12.00 8.00 -1.19
N HIS A 304 -12.92 8.56 -0.40
CA HIS A 304 -13.52 7.89 0.76
C HIS A 304 -14.31 6.65 0.36
N ALA A 305 -15.09 6.73 -0.73
CA ALA A 305 -15.82 5.60 -1.28
C ALA A 305 -14.87 4.47 -1.70
N HIS A 306 -13.75 4.79 -2.37
CA HIS A 306 -12.72 3.80 -2.69
C HIS A 306 -12.11 3.18 -1.42
N VAL A 307 -11.72 4.00 -0.44
CA VAL A 307 -11.17 3.52 0.84
C VAL A 307 -12.13 2.62 1.60
N ALA A 308 -13.44 2.91 1.58
CA ALA A 308 -14.45 2.15 2.31
C ALA A 308 -14.46 0.66 1.91
N ARG A 309 -14.10 0.34 0.66
CA ARG A 309 -13.99 -1.04 0.15
C ARG A 309 -13.00 -1.90 0.94
N PHE A 310 -12.01 -1.28 1.60
CA PHE A 310 -10.91 -1.94 2.31
C PHE A 310 -11.04 -1.93 3.84
N ARG A 311 -12.15 -1.39 4.39
CA ARG A 311 -12.35 -1.26 5.85
C ARG A 311 -13.00 -2.50 6.50
N ASN A 312 -13.67 -3.36 5.73
CA ASN A 312 -14.31 -4.55 6.27
C ASN A 312 -13.31 -5.68 6.52
N ALA A 313 -12.87 -5.86 7.78
CA ALA A 313 -11.85 -6.84 8.15
C ALA A 313 -12.20 -8.30 7.78
N ARG A 314 -13.48 -8.69 7.87
CA ARG A 314 -13.94 -10.03 7.50
C ARG A 314 -13.86 -10.25 6.00
N ARG A 315 -14.31 -9.28 5.19
CA ARG A 315 -14.17 -9.30 3.72
C ARG A 315 -12.70 -9.37 3.32
N GLU A 316 -11.84 -8.54 3.90
CA GLU A 316 -10.40 -8.54 3.62
C GLU A 316 -9.75 -9.90 3.88
N TYR A 317 -10.15 -10.57 4.98
CA TYR A 317 -9.67 -11.91 5.31
C TYR A 317 -10.18 -12.94 4.30
N ILE A 318 -11.48 -12.91 3.93
CA ILE A 318 -12.06 -13.81 2.92
C ILE A 318 -11.35 -13.65 1.57
N VAL A 319 -11.17 -12.42 1.09
CA VAL A 319 -10.50 -12.16 -0.18
C VAL A 319 -9.06 -12.67 -0.15
N SER A 320 -8.33 -12.47 0.96
CA SER A 320 -6.96 -13.02 1.12
C SER A 320 -6.93 -14.55 1.03
N GLN A 321 -7.90 -15.22 1.66
CA GLN A 321 -8.03 -16.68 1.61
C GLN A 321 -8.40 -17.18 0.20
N LEU A 322 -9.29 -16.51 -0.51
CA LEU A 322 -9.69 -16.90 -1.86
C LEU A 322 -8.60 -16.64 -2.90
N VAL A 323 -7.83 -15.55 -2.76
CA VAL A 323 -6.63 -15.29 -3.58
C VAL A 323 -5.64 -16.43 -3.48
N LEU A 324 -5.36 -16.89 -2.25
CA LEU A 324 -4.47 -18.04 -2.02
C LEU A 324 -5.09 -19.36 -2.48
N SER A 325 -6.41 -19.54 -2.36
CA SER A 325 -7.10 -20.75 -2.86
C SER A 325 -6.92 -20.87 -4.37
N LYS A 326 -7.23 -19.80 -5.11
CA LYS A 326 -6.99 -19.71 -6.55
C LYS A 326 -5.50 -19.88 -6.89
N TYR A 327 -4.58 -19.39 -6.07
CA TYR A 327 -3.14 -19.55 -6.29
C TYR A 327 -2.72 -21.02 -6.20
N PHE A 328 -3.14 -21.74 -5.17
CA PHE A 328 -2.76 -23.14 -4.98
C PHE A 328 -3.43 -24.04 -6.02
N GLU A 329 -4.72 -23.85 -6.30
CA GLU A 329 -5.43 -24.55 -7.40
C GLU A 329 -4.79 -24.23 -8.77
N THR A 330 -4.44 -22.97 -8.95
CA THR A 330 -3.51 -22.36 -9.93
C THR A 330 -2.31 -23.20 -10.36
N THR A 331 -1.52 -23.49 -9.35
CA THR A 331 -0.11 -23.88 -9.44
C THR A 331 0.11 -25.36 -9.16
N GLU A 332 -0.93 -26.06 -8.73
CA GLU A 332 -0.96 -27.51 -8.56
C GLU A 332 -0.72 -28.20 -9.91
N VAL A 333 0.20 -29.15 -9.91
CA VAL A 333 0.40 -30.05 -11.05
C VAL A 333 -0.59 -31.19 -10.88
N LYS A 334 -1.61 -31.23 -11.74
CA LYS A 334 -2.49 -32.41 -11.80
C LYS A 334 -1.71 -33.50 -12.52
N ASN A 335 -1.35 -34.55 -11.78
CA ASN A 335 -0.76 -35.77 -12.33
C ASN A 335 -1.73 -36.48 -13.26
#